data_AF-A0A1V9EXU0-F1
#
_entry.id   AF-A0A1V9EXU0-F1
#
_cell.length_a   1.000
_cell.length_b   1.000
_cell.length_c   1.000
_cell.angle_alpha   90.00
_cell.angle_beta   90.00
_cell.angle_gamma   90.00
#
_symmetry.space_group_name_H-M   'P 1'
#
loop_
_entity.id
_entity.type
_entity.pdbx_description
1 polymer ?
#
loop_
_entity_poly.entity_id
_entity_poly.type
_entity_poly.pdbx_seq_one_letter_code
_entity_poly.pdbx_strand_id
1 'polypeptide(L)'
;MRKCVTILLLLVTFATRPTASAANTIQFDFCGALISFDFDQSVIPETPVLTDETAITAFYQSVNPADYDPIIKALQAYKDKFKPDDWLYYQLIRKAAQQISPKSSDYHRYTLYKWYLLSRSGYDARLATSGNYILFYIYCQENIYNIPYRMVNGKQFVCLNYHDYDNHIDFQKNLFTLIDLPVTGATGNFSYKITHLPEFNTTDYKVKDLSFEYNENEYHFKVKLNNQIQSLFINYPVVDYALYLNIPLSRDTYTSLIPLLKKSVKRMRVKNGVDYLMRFTRYAFLFEPDTDLYGGEKRLSPEQTLLYDQSDCEDRVALFYCLVKEIYNLPMIVLAYPKHVTIAVQFNKPYGKPIVYNGNKYSICEPSPQKEDLLVGQLLPELKKVPYEVMYVYTPQKK
;
A
#
# COMPACT_ATOMS: atom_id res chain seq x y z
N MET A 1 34.05 -10.45 88.92
CA MET A 1 34.50 -9.66 87.75
C MET A 1 34.17 -10.41 86.47
N ARG A 2 33.70 -9.68 85.45
CA ARG A 2 33.35 -10.07 84.06
C ARG A 2 32.08 -10.90 83.83
N LYS A 3 30.98 -10.18 83.58
CA LYS A 3 29.80 -10.67 82.84
C LYS A 3 30.15 -10.65 81.35
N CYS A 4 30.10 -11.79 80.65
CA CYS A 4 30.12 -11.85 79.20
C CYS A 4 28.71 -11.66 78.67
N VAL A 5 28.49 -10.58 77.91
CA VAL A 5 27.27 -10.34 77.14
C VAL A 5 27.51 -10.92 75.75
N THR A 6 26.77 -11.98 75.41
CA THR A 6 26.76 -12.54 74.05
C THR A 6 25.77 -11.73 73.22
N ILE A 7 26.29 -10.91 72.29
CA ILE A 7 25.48 -10.16 71.31
C ILE A 7 25.14 -11.12 70.17
N LEU A 8 23.86 -11.41 70.00
CA LEU A 8 23.33 -12.16 68.86
C LEU A 8 23.18 -11.19 67.67
N LEU A 9 24.07 -11.26 66.68
CA LEU A 9 23.92 -10.53 65.42
C LEU A 9 22.83 -11.21 64.57
N LEU A 10 21.68 -10.56 64.43
CA LEU A 10 20.67 -10.92 63.43
C LEU A 10 21.11 -10.38 62.06
N LEU A 11 21.61 -11.26 61.19
CA LEU A 11 21.80 -10.93 59.78
C LEU A 11 20.42 -10.89 59.10
N VAL A 12 19.92 -9.68 58.87
CA VAL A 12 18.78 -9.44 57.98
C VAL A 12 19.31 -9.50 56.55
N THR A 13 19.11 -10.63 55.89
CA THR A 13 19.28 -10.73 54.44
C THR A 13 18.15 -9.93 53.78
N PHE A 14 18.46 -8.71 53.32
CA PHE A 14 17.61 -8.00 52.38
C PHE A 14 17.62 -8.80 51.08
N ALA A 15 16.55 -9.58 50.84
CA ALA A 15 16.25 -10.04 49.50
C ALA A 15 15.96 -8.80 48.65
N THR A 16 16.94 -8.37 47.87
CA THR A 16 16.72 -7.41 46.79
C THR A 16 15.71 -8.03 45.84
N ARG A 17 14.44 -7.63 45.95
CA ARG A 17 13.47 -7.91 44.89
C ARG A 17 14.06 -7.31 43.61
N PRO A 18 14.17 -8.04 42.51
CA PRO A 18 14.47 -7.40 41.23
C PRO A 18 13.43 -6.30 41.05
N THR A 19 13.89 -5.07 40.91
CA THR A 19 13.07 -3.96 40.45
C THR A 19 12.50 -4.39 39.11
N ALA A 20 11.20 -4.66 39.05
CA ALA A 20 10.52 -4.83 37.79
C ALA A 20 10.82 -3.57 36.96
N SER A 21 11.52 -3.75 35.83
CA SER A 21 11.63 -2.70 34.82
C SER A 21 10.21 -2.26 34.52
N ALA A 22 9.87 -1.00 34.78
CA ALA A 22 8.54 -0.51 34.49
C ALA A 22 8.41 -0.49 32.97
N ALA A 23 7.59 -1.39 32.41
CA ALA A 23 7.28 -1.37 31.00
C ALA A 23 6.78 0.02 30.61
N ASN A 24 7.37 0.61 29.57
CA ASN A 24 7.01 1.94 29.12
C ASN A 24 5.80 1.82 28.19
N THR A 25 4.75 2.59 28.43
CA THR A 25 3.61 2.65 27.53
C THR A 25 4.00 3.38 26.24
N ILE A 26 3.97 2.68 25.11
CA ILE A 26 4.17 3.25 23.78
C ILE A 26 2.81 3.61 23.20
N GLN A 27 2.72 4.79 22.59
CA GLN A 27 1.50 5.30 21.96
C GLN A 27 1.79 6.00 20.64
N PHE A 28 0.97 5.73 19.64
CA PHE A 28 1.00 6.46 18.37
C PHE A 28 -0.35 6.40 17.66
N ASP A 29 -0.65 7.41 16.86
CA ASP A 29 -1.79 7.40 15.94
C ASP A 29 -1.47 6.56 14.69
N PHE A 30 -2.41 5.75 14.22
CA PHE A 30 -2.38 5.14 12.90
C PHE A 30 -3.69 5.40 12.18
N CYS A 31 -3.67 6.35 11.24
CA CYS A 31 -4.83 6.73 10.43
C CYS A 31 -6.06 7.12 11.27
N GLY A 32 -5.86 7.82 12.39
CA GLY A 32 -6.93 8.22 13.32
C GLY A 32 -7.24 7.22 14.45
N ALA A 33 -6.63 6.04 14.43
CA ALA A 33 -6.73 5.09 15.54
C ALA A 33 -5.53 5.23 16.49
N LEU A 34 -5.79 5.46 17.78
CA LEU A 34 -4.75 5.37 18.81
C LEU A 34 -4.34 3.91 19.02
N ILE A 35 -3.07 3.62 18.79
CA ILE A 35 -2.43 2.35 19.13
C ILE A 35 -1.66 2.54 20.43
N SER A 36 -1.89 1.67 21.40
CA SER A 36 -1.20 1.72 22.70
C SER A 36 -0.90 0.32 23.19
N PHE A 37 0.31 0.13 23.71
CA PHE A 37 0.74 -1.10 24.38
C PHE A 37 1.91 -0.79 25.31
N ASP A 38 2.07 -1.62 26.34
CA ASP A 38 3.25 -1.57 27.20
C ASP A 38 4.39 -2.35 26.56
N PHE A 39 5.60 -1.81 26.64
CA PHE A 39 6.79 -2.43 26.07
C PHE A 39 8.00 -2.17 26.97
N ASP A 40 8.63 -3.24 27.45
CA ASP A 40 9.87 -3.13 28.22
C ASP A 40 11.04 -2.90 27.25
N GLN A 41 11.59 -1.69 27.22
CA GLN A 41 12.72 -1.39 26.32
C GLN A 41 13.99 -2.16 26.69
N SER A 42 14.10 -2.67 27.93
CA SER A 42 15.26 -3.47 28.35
C SER A 42 15.36 -4.82 27.62
N VAL A 43 14.28 -5.29 27.00
CA VAL A 43 14.30 -6.53 26.19
C VAL A 43 14.85 -6.32 24.78
N ILE A 44 15.12 -5.07 24.36
CA ILE A 44 15.77 -4.77 23.08
C ILE A 44 17.24 -5.20 23.19
N PRO A 45 17.73 -6.13 22.34
CA PRO A 45 19.13 -6.52 22.38
C PRO A 45 20.05 -5.31 22.16
N GLU A 46 20.98 -5.05 23.09
CA GLU A 46 21.91 -3.92 23.01
C GLU A 46 22.91 -4.04 21.86
N THR A 47 23.28 -5.28 21.51
CA THR A 47 24.21 -5.55 20.42
C THR A 47 23.46 -5.52 19.08
N PRO A 48 23.99 -4.86 18.04
CA PRO A 48 23.40 -4.89 16.71
C PRO A 48 23.18 -6.31 16.22
N VAL A 49 22.02 -6.59 15.64
CA VAL A 49 21.73 -7.94 15.16
C VAL A 49 22.45 -8.17 13.84
N LEU A 50 23.32 -9.17 13.81
CA LEU A 50 24.03 -9.59 12.61
C LEU A 50 23.10 -10.37 11.66
N THR A 51 23.51 -10.48 10.39
CA THR A 51 22.75 -11.10 9.29
C THR A 51 22.95 -12.61 9.14
N ASP A 52 23.65 -13.26 10.06
CA ASP A 52 23.78 -14.72 10.03
C ASP A 52 22.59 -15.41 10.72
N GLU A 53 22.38 -16.68 10.37
CA GLU A 53 21.30 -17.50 10.89
C GLU A 53 21.32 -17.66 12.42
N THR A 54 22.52 -17.67 13.02
CA THR A 54 22.67 -17.83 14.48
C THR A 54 22.17 -16.59 15.20
N ALA A 55 22.57 -15.39 14.75
CA ALA A 55 22.12 -14.13 15.31
C ALA A 55 20.61 -13.91 15.13
N ILE A 56 20.06 -14.26 13.96
CA ILE A 56 18.62 -14.15 13.69
C ILE A 56 17.82 -15.12 14.57
N THR A 57 18.31 -16.35 14.74
CA THR A 57 17.68 -17.35 15.61
C THR A 57 17.72 -16.90 17.08
N ALA A 58 18.85 -16.35 17.54
CA ALA A 58 18.98 -15.79 18.88
C ALA A 58 18.01 -14.62 19.11
N PHE A 59 17.88 -13.71 18.13
CA PHE A 59 16.87 -12.65 18.16
C PHE A 59 15.46 -13.22 18.28
N TYR A 60 15.09 -14.18 17.43
CA TYR A 60 13.76 -14.79 17.49
C TYR A 60 13.48 -15.40 18.87
N GLN A 61 14.45 -16.12 19.44
CA GLN A 61 14.33 -16.70 20.79
C GLN A 61 14.18 -15.63 21.88
N SER A 62 14.86 -14.48 21.76
CA SER A 62 14.78 -13.40 22.74
C SER A 62 13.45 -12.64 22.66
N VAL A 63 12.80 -12.60 21.49
CA VAL A 63 11.54 -11.85 21.30
C VAL A 63 10.28 -12.71 21.36
N ASN A 64 10.42 -14.04 21.41
CA ASN A 64 9.33 -14.98 21.60
C ASN A 64 8.79 -15.18 23.05
N PRO A 65 9.32 -14.56 24.13
CA PRO A 65 8.69 -14.55 25.46
C PRO A 65 7.38 -13.73 25.54
N ALA A 66 6.70 -13.82 26.70
CA ALA A 66 5.42 -13.15 26.98
C ALA A 66 5.49 -11.61 26.94
N ASP A 67 6.67 -11.00 27.08
CA ASP A 67 6.85 -9.54 27.09
C ASP A 67 6.50 -8.86 25.76
N TYR A 68 6.42 -9.63 24.67
CA TYR A 68 5.98 -9.16 23.36
C TYR A 68 4.49 -9.37 23.10
N ASP A 69 3.77 -10.04 24.01
CA ASP A 69 2.33 -10.24 23.86
C ASP A 69 1.52 -8.93 23.88
N PRO A 70 1.87 -7.86 24.63
CA PRO A 70 1.12 -6.60 24.58
C PRO A 70 1.08 -5.95 23.19
N ILE A 71 2.22 -5.88 22.49
CA ILE A 71 2.27 -5.33 21.12
C ILE A 71 1.49 -6.23 20.16
N ILE A 72 1.64 -7.56 20.25
CA ILE A 72 0.88 -8.49 19.41
C ILE A 72 -0.63 -8.34 19.66
N LYS A 73 -1.06 -8.24 20.92
CA LYS A 73 -2.47 -8.02 21.30
C LYS A 73 -3.00 -6.69 20.77
N ALA A 74 -2.21 -5.60 20.83
CA ALA A 74 -2.62 -4.31 20.30
C ALA A 74 -2.79 -4.35 18.77
N LEU A 75 -1.87 -5.01 18.05
CA LEU A 75 -1.96 -5.21 16.61
C LEU A 75 -3.15 -6.10 16.22
N GLN A 76 -3.39 -7.19 16.97
CA GLN A 76 -4.56 -8.07 16.78
C GLN A 76 -5.87 -7.33 17.06
N ALA A 77 -5.96 -6.56 18.15
CA ALA A 77 -7.13 -5.75 18.47
C ALA A 77 -7.44 -4.72 17.36
N TYR A 78 -6.41 -4.11 16.77
CA TYR A 78 -6.59 -3.26 15.60
C TYR A 78 -7.12 -4.06 14.39
N LYS A 79 -6.49 -5.21 14.10
CA LYS A 79 -6.89 -6.09 12.99
C LYS A 79 -8.34 -6.56 13.13
N ASP A 80 -8.77 -6.94 14.32
CA ASP A 80 -10.13 -7.41 14.59
C ASP A 80 -11.17 -6.29 14.46
N LYS A 81 -10.83 -5.10 14.97
CA LYS A 81 -11.73 -3.94 14.96
C LYS A 81 -11.90 -3.34 13.56
N PHE A 82 -10.80 -3.10 12.86
CA PHE A 82 -10.79 -2.35 11.60
C PHE A 82 -10.75 -3.25 10.35
N LYS A 83 -10.38 -4.52 10.51
CA LYS A 83 -10.25 -5.50 9.42
C LYS A 83 -9.44 -5.00 8.22
N PRO A 84 -8.30 -4.32 8.43
CA PRO A 84 -7.51 -3.74 7.36
C PRO A 84 -7.08 -4.81 6.35
N ASP A 85 -7.00 -4.43 5.08
CA ASP A 85 -6.31 -5.25 4.07
C ASP A 85 -4.82 -5.41 4.44
N ASP A 86 -4.19 -6.50 3.99
CA ASP A 86 -2.88 -6.91 4.53
C ASP A 86 -1.78 -5.87 4.30
N TRP A 87 -1.81 -5.16 3.17
CA TRP A 87 -0.89 -4.04 2.91
C TRP A 87 -1.01 -2.94 3.98
N LEU A 88 -2.24 -2.52 4.30
CA LEU A 88 -2.47 -1.48 5.32
C LEU A 88 -2.09 -1.97 6.72
N TYR A 89 -2.34 -3.24 7.01
CA TYR A 89 -1.89 -3.86 8.25
C TYR A 89 -0.35 -3.93 8.35
N TYR A 90 0.33 -4.21 7.25
CA TYR A 90 1.80 -4.14 7.20
C TYR A 90 2.31 -2.72 7.44
N GLN A 91 1.64 -1.69 6.95
CA GLN A 91 2.00 -0.30 7.27
C GLN A 91 1.87 0.01 8.77
N LEU A 92 0.88 -0.55 9.46
CA LEU A 92 0.78 -0.49 10.92
C LEU A 92 1.96 -1.19 11.60
N ILE A 93 2.31 -2.41 11.15
CA ILE A 93 3.47 -3.15 11.66
C ILE A 93 4.76 -2.37 11.48
N ARG A 94 4.98 -1.74 10.32
CA ARG A 94 6.14 -0.87 10.07
C ARG A 94 6.20 0.28 11.07
N LYS A 95 5.06 0.91 11.37
CA LYS A 95 4.98 2.01 12.34
C LYS A 95 5.24 1.55 13.76
N ALA A 96 4.71 0.39 14.15
CA ALA A 96 4.94 -0.22 15.46
C ALA A 96 6.42 -0.60 15.64
N ALA A 97 7.02 -1.28 14.66
CA ALA A 97 8.45 -1.61 14.64
C ALA A 97 9.33 -0.35 14.76
N GLN A 98 8.93 0.74 14.09
CA GLN A 98 9.64 2.02 14.19
C GLN A 98 9.59 2.63 15.60
N GLN A 99 8.54 2.38 16.40
CA GLN A 99 8.47 2.87 17.78
C GLN A 99 9.39 2.09 18.73
N ILE A 100 9.48 0.76 18.56
CA ILE A 100 10.27 -0.10 19.47
C ILE A 100 11.73 -0.26 19.03
N SER A 101 12.01 -0.16 17.73
CA SER A 101 13.36 -0.28 17.18
C SER A 101 13.47 0.58 15.92
N PRO A 102 13.73 1.88 16.07
CA PRO A 102 13.84 2.80 14.94
C PRO A 102 14.80 2.31 13.86
N LYS A 103 14.40 2.42 12.58
CA LYS A 103 15.23 2.06 11.41
C LYS A 103 16.62 2.72 11.45
N SER A 104 16.69 3.97 11.93
CA SER A 104 17.94 4.75 12.03
C SER A 104 18.88 4.30 13.15
N SER A 105 18.37 3.58 14.15
CA SER A 105 19.18 3.05 15.24
C SER A 105 19.79 1.71 14.87
N ASP A 106 18.98 0.81 14.32
CA ASP A 106 19.42 -0.52 13.85
C ASP A 106 18.46 -1.00 12.76
N TYR A 107 18.94 -1.00 11.52
CA TYR A 107 18.15 -1.40 10.35
C TYR A 107 17.82 -2.90 10.34
N HIS A 108 18.75 -3.75 10.78
CA HIS A 108 18.58 -5.20 10.81
C HIS A 108 17.54 -5.57 11.85
N ARG A 109 17.67 -5.05 13.08
CA ARG A 109 16.70 -5.26 14.16
C ARG A 109 15.32 -4.70 13.80
N TYR A 110 15.24 -3.53 13.17
CA TYR A 110 13.99 -3.00 12.63
C TYR A 110 13.33 -3.99 11.64
N THR A 111 14.12 -4.55 10.73
CA THR A 111 13.63 -5.53 9.73
C THR A 111 13.18 -6.83 10.38
N LEU A 112 13.91 -7.31 11.38
CA LEU A 112 13.55 -8.50 12.14
C LEU A 112 12.27 -8.32 12.95
N TYR A 113 12.04 -7.14 13.54
CA TYR A 113 10.75 -6.85 14.18
C TYR A 113 9.59 -6.84 13.19
N LYS A 114 9.76 -6.25 11.99
CA LYS A 114 8.73 -6.35 10.93
C LYS A 114 8.41 -7.80 10.60
N TRP A 115 9.43 -8.63 10.38
CA TRP A 115 9.28 -10.06 10.10
C TRP A 115 8.59 -10.81 11.24
N TYR A 116 9.04 -10.60 12.47
CA TYR A 116 8.50 -11.25 13.66
C TYR A 116 7.02 -10.90 13.88
N LEU A 117 6.67 -9.61 13.86
CA LEU A 117 5.30 -9.14 14.08
C LEU A 117 4.34 -9.64 12.99
N LEU A 118 4.79 -9.68 11.73
CA LEU A 118 4.00 -10.22 10.62
C LEU A 118 3.82 -11.74 10.77
N SER A 119 4.88 -12.47 11.11
CA SER A 119 4.83 -13.92 11.33
C SER A 119 3.93 -14.30 12.51
N ARG A 120 4.03 -13.59 13.63
CA ARG A 120 3.14 -13.72 14.80
C ARG A 120 1.70 -13.31 14.51
N SER A 121 1.47 -12.55 13.45
CA SER A 121 0.13 -12.23 12.93
C SER A 121 -0.41 -13.29 11.96
N GLY A 122 0.32 -14.40 11.76
CA GLY A 122 -0.12 -15.57 11.01
C GLY A 122 0.34 -15.64 9.55
N TYR A 123 1.14 -14.69 9.06
CA TYR A 123 1.59 -14.70 7.66
C TYR A 123 2.90 -15.49 7.47
N ASP A 124 3.02 -16.28 6.39
CA ASP A 124 4.25 -17.00 6.03
C ASP A 124 5.30 -16.02 5.50
N ALA A 125 6.15 -15.54 6.41
CA ALA A 125 7.16 -14.54 6.15
C ALA A 125 8.57 -15.12 6.35
N ARG A 126 9.50 -14.77 5.46
CA ARG A 126 10.83 -15.39 5.40
C ARG A 126 11.92 -14.35 5.29
N LEU A 127 13.12 -14.74 5.71
CA LEU A 127 14.31 -13.91 5.62
C LEU A 127 15.32 -14.56 4.69
N ALA A 128 16.06 -13.74 3.96
CA ALA A 128 17.25 -14.15 3.25
C ALA A 128 18.39 -13.17 3.50
N THR A 129 19.63 -13.66 3.61
CA THR A 129 20.78 -12.82 3.91
C THR A 129 21.96 -13.06 2.97
N SER A 130 22.74 -12.01 2.75
CA SER A 130 23.98 -12.03 1.96
C SER A 130 24.90 -10.93 2.46
N GLY A 131 26.03 -11.27 3.10
CA GLY A 131 26.87 -10.26 3.75
C GLY A 131 26.03 -9.40 4.70
N ASN A 132 26.06 -8.07 4.55
CA ASN A 132 25.27 -7.16 5.37
C ASN A 132 23.82 -6.95 4.90
N TYR A 133 23.38 -7.62 3.84
CA TYR A 133 22.01 -7.51 3.35
C TYR A 133 21.07 -8.48 4.10
N ILE A 134 19.88 -7.98 4.43
CA ILE A 134 18.74 -8.77 4.91
C ILE A 134 17.53 -8.43 4.04
N LEU A 135 17.00 -9.42 3.35
CA LEU A 135 15.78 -9.33 2.56
C LEU A 135 14.64 -10.03 3.26
N PHE A 136 13.52 -9.32 3.35
CA PHE A 136 12.32 -9.73 4.03
C PHE A 136 11.24 -10.06 3.01
N TYR A 137 10.87 -11.33 2.95
CA TYR A 137 9.93 -11.86 1.98
C TYR A 137 8.60 -12.27 2.63
N ILE A 138 7.53 -12.22 1.85
CA ILE A 138 6.19 -12.64 2.27
C ILE A 138 5.54 -13.55 1.22
N TYR A 139 4.88 -14.62 1.67
CA TYR A 139 4.10 -15.48 0.77
C TYR A 139 2.97 -14.67 0.13
N CYS A 140 2.95 -14.60 -1.21
CA CYS A 140 1.97 -13.86 -1.99
C CYS A 140 1.61 -14.64 -3.26
N GLN A 141 0.32 -14.76 -3.56
CA GLN A 141 -0.19 -15.45 -4.76
C GLN A 141 -0.45 -14.51 -5.95
N GLU A 142 -0.35 -13.20 -5.75
CA GLU A 142 -0.65 -12.19 -6.77
C GLU A 142 0.57 -11.91 -7.65
N ASN A 143 0.36 -11.42 -8.88
CA ASN A 143 1.46 -11.01 -9.75
C ASN A 143 2.01 -9.66 -9.29
N ILE A 144 3.32 -9.61 -9.06
CA ILE A 144 4.06 -8.42 -8.65
C ILE A 144 5.22 -8.20 -9.61
N TYR A 145 5.32 -7.00 -10.19
CA TYR A 145 6.15 -6.79 -11.39
C TYR A 145 7.49 -6.08 -11.12
N ASN A 146 7.53 -5.14 -10.18
CA ASN A 146 8.66 -4.21 -10.03
C ASN A 146 9.51 -4.44 -8.77
N ILE A 147 9.28 -5.54 -8.03
CA ILE A 147 10.08 -5.91 -6.85
C ILE A 147 10.50 -7.39 -6.90
N PRO A 148 11.66 -7.74 -6.32
CA PRO A 148 12.17 -9.11 -6.35
C PRO A 148 11.23 -10.11 -5.66
N TYR A 149 11.17 -11.32 -6.21
CA TYR A 149 10.50 -12.46 -5.58
C TYR A 149 11.37 -13.71 -5.63
N ARG A 150 10.98 -14.74 -4.87
CA ARG A 150 11.61 -16.06 -4.83
C ARG A 150 10.55 -17.14 -4.88
N MET A 151 10.85 -18.23 -5.57
CA MET A 151 10.04 -19.45 -5.50
C MET A 151 10.61 -20.38 -4.43
N VAL A 152 9.81 -20.77 -3.46
CA VAL A 152 10.18 -21.77 -2.45
C VAL A 152 9.09 -22.82 -2.37
N ASN A 153 9.42 -24.07 -2.69
CA ASN A 153 8.48 -25.20 -2.71
C ASN A 153 7.20 -24.90 -3.53
N GLY A 154 7.34 -24.26 -4.69
CA GLY A 154 6.23 -23.90 -5.57
C GLY A 154 5.39 -22.70 -5.11
N LYS A 155 5.75 -22.05 -3.99
CA LYS A 155 5.11 -20.82 -3.51
C LYS A 155 5.97 -19.59 -3.83
N GLN A 156 5.32 -18.49 -4.24
CA GLN A 156 5.98 -17.22 -4.51
C GLN A 156 6.11 -16.39 -3.22
N PHE A 157 7.31 -15.87 -2.99
CA PHE A 157 7.66 -15.03 -1.85
C PHE A 157 8.17 -13.68 -2.36
N VAL A 158 7.47 -12.59 -2.04
CA VAL A 158 7.73 -11.24 -2.58
C VAL A 158 8.48 -10.39 -1.56
N CYS A 159 9.48 -9.61 -2.01
CA CYS A 159 10.36 -8.84 -1.13
C CYS A 159 9.75 -7.51 -0.66
N LEU A 160 9.45 -7.39 0.64
CA LEU A 160 8.81 -6.24 1.26
C LEU A 160 9.75 -5.07 1.59
N ASN A 161 11.07 -5.26 1.53
CA ASN A 161 12.05 -4.25 1.93
C ASN A 161 13.11 -3.95 0.86
N TYR A 162 12.87 -4.30 -0.41
CA TYR A 162 13.80 -3.99 -1.49
C TYR A 162 14.07 -2.48 -1.63
N HIS A 163 13.02 -1.67 -1.44
CA HIS A 163 13.09 -0.21 -1.42
C HIS A 163 13.99 0.36 -0.30
N ASP A 164 14.25 -0.41 0.76
CA ASP A 164 15.14 0.04 1.84
C ASP A 164 16.62 0.08 1.38
N TYR A 165 16.92 -0.51 0.21
CA TYR A 165 18.23 -0.50 -0.47
C TYR A 165 18.19 0.27 -1.80
N ASP A 166 17.35 1.31 -1.86
CA ASP A 166 17.14 2.16 -3.04
C ASP A 166 16.75 1.40 -4.31
N ASN A 167 16.30 0.15 -4.22
CA ASN A 167 16.09 -0.74 -5.36
C ASN A 167 17.37 -1.05 -6.18
N HIS A 168 18.55 -1.02 -5.55
CA HIS A 168 19.86 -1.20 -6.20
C HIS A 168 20.68 -2.35 -5.60
N ILE A 169 20.16 -3.58 -5.62
CA ILE A 169 20.94 -4.77 -5.22
C ILE A 169 21.44 -5.51 -6.46
N ASP A 170 22.75 -5.74 -6.53
CA ASP A 170 23.37 -6.64 -7.50
C ASP A 170 23.21 -8.10 -7.03
N PHE A 171 22.18 -8.78 -7.53
CA PHE A 171 21.88 -10.18 -7.21
C PHE A 171 22.85 -11.19 -7.84
N GLN A 172 23.74 -10.76 -8.75
CA GLN A 172 24.80 -11.63 -9.29
C GLN A 172 26.00 -11.68 -8.33
N LYS A 173 26.31 -10.55 -7.67
CA LYS A 173 27.39 -10.47 -6.67
C LYS A 173 26.96 -10.92 -5.27
N ASN A 174 25.70 -10.68 -4.91
CA ASN A 174 25.17 -10.97 -3.57
C ASN A 174 24.31 -12.22 -3.61
N LEU A 175 24.87 -13.36 -3.19
CA LEU A 175 24.18 -14.64 -3.15
C LEU A 175 23.41 -14.78 -1.83
N PHE A 176 22.09 -14.56 -1.90
CA PHE A 176 21.22 -14.60 -0.74
C PHE A 176 20.81 -16.02 -0.36
N THR A 177 21.10 -16.41 0.88
CA THR A 177 20.70 -17.69 1.48
C THR A 177 19.42 -17.49 2.30
N LEU A 178 18.43 -18.38 2.13
CA LEU A 178 17.22 -18.36 2.96
C LEU A 178 17.52 -18.85 4.37
N ILE A 179 16.95 -18.19 5.36
CA ILE A 179 17.05 -18.60 6.76
C ILE A 179 15.95 -19.63 7.05
N ASP A 180 16.32 -20.82 7.50
CA ASP A 180 15.38 -21.89 7.86
C ASP A 180 14.87 -21.72 9.29
N LEU A 181 13.96 -20.77 9.47
CA LEU A 181 13.37 -20.44 10.78
C LEU A 181 11.85 -20.36 10.70
N PRO A 182 11.14 -21.51 10.71
CA PRO A 182 9.68 -21.54 10.66
C PRO A 182 9.07 -21.01 11.97
N VAL A 183 8.16 -20.04 11.86
CA VAL A 183 7.37 -19.55 13.00
C VAL A 183 6.07 -20.35 13.08
N THR A 184 5.80 -20.95 14.24
CA THR A 184 4.59 -21.77 14.43
C THR A 184 3.32 -20.96 14.18
N GLY A 185 2.43 -21.47 13.33
CA GLY A 185 1.17 -20.81 12.96
C GLY A 185 1.28 -19.76 11.84
N ALA A 186 2.49 -19.46 11.36
CA ALA A 186 2.73 -18.49 10.30
C ALA A 186 2.64 -19.14 8.90
N THR A 187 1.42 -19.42 8.45
CA THR A 187 1.17 -20.12 7.16
C THR A 187 0.31 -19.33 6.17
N GLY A 188 -0.19 -18.17 6.59
CA GLY A 188 -1.12 -17.34 5.83
C GLY A 188 -0.48 -16.68 4.60
N ASN A 189 -1.28 -16.54 3.55
CA ASN A 189 -0.96 -15.75 2.36
C ASN A 189 -1.18 -14.25 2.65
N PHE A 190 -0.36 -13.41 2.05
CA PHE A 190 -0.49 -11.95 2.05
C PHE A 190 -1.11 -11.48 0.73
N SER A 191 -2.03 -10.52 0.81
CA SER A 191 -2.67 -9.89 -0.34
C SER A 191 -2.36 -8.39 -0.40
N TYR A 192 -1.90 -7.92 -1.56
CA TYR A 192 -1.79 -6.50 -1.89
C TYR A 192 -3.13 -5.88 -2.25
N LYS A 193 -4.21 -6.67 -2.43
CA LYS A 193 -5.53 -6.15 -2.70
C LYS A 193 -5.98 -5.19 -1.59
N ILE A 194 -6.40 -3.98 -1.99
CA ILE A 194 -7.00 -3.01 -1.07
C ILE A 194 -8.46 -2.82 -1.47
N THR A 195 -9.34 -3.23 -0.57
CA THR A 195 -10.79 -3.20 -0.70
C THR A 195 -11.43 -2.03 0.04
N HIS A 196 -10.73 -1.50 1.05
CA HIS A 196 -11.17 -0.35 1.82
C HIS A 196 -9.96 0.42 2.36
N LEU A 197 -10.06 1.75 2.39
CA LEU A 197 -9.05 2.61 3.02
C LEU A 197 -9.41 2.86 4.49
N PRO A 198 -8.42 3.18 5.36
CA PRO A 198 -8.69 3.52 6.75
C PRO A 198 -9.64 4.71 6.91
N GLU A 199 -10.36 4.75 8.03
CA GLU A 199 -11.13 5.93 8.42
C GLU A 199 -10.23 6.97 9.08
N PHE A 200 -9.66 7.86 8.29
CA PHE A 200 -8.84 8.96 8.80
C PHE A 200 -9.65 9.99 9.61
N ASN A 201 -8.97 10.74 10.49
CA ASN A 201 -9.63 11.87 11.16
C ASN A 201 -10.03 12.93 10.12
N THR A 202 -11.22 13.52 10.31
CA THR A 202 -11.71 14.58 9.40
C THR A 202 -10.81 15.81 9.37
N THR A 203 -10.04 16.05 10.43
CA THR A 203 -9.06 17.14 10.53
C THR A 203 -7.78 16.90 9.73
N ASP A 204 -7.51 15.65 9.34
CA ASP A 204 -6.30 15.29 8.58
C ASP A 204 -6.46 15.56 7.08
N TYR A 205 -7.67 15.91 6.64
CA TYR A 205 -7.98 16.24 5.25
C TYR A 205 -7.68 17.71 4.94
N LYS A 206 -7.04 17.94 3.80
CA LYS A 206 -6.82 19.25 3.21
C LYS A 206 -7.73 19.44 2.00
N VAL A 207 -8.18 20.67 1.78
CA VAL A 207 -8.93 21.01 0.57
C VAL A 207 -7.94 21.29 -0.55
N LYS A 208 -8.10 20.60 -1.68
CA LYS A 208 -7.46 20.89 -2.96
C LYS A 208 -8.51 21.48 -3.89
N ASP A 209 -8.23 22.66 -4.44
CA ASP A 209 -9.02 23.25 -5.51
C ASP A 209 -8.60 22.59 -6.83
N LEU A 210 -9.56 22.04 -7.56
CA LEU A 210 -9.38 21.49 -8.90
C LEU A 210 -10.25 22.26 -9.87
N SER A 211 -9.71 22.58 -11.05
CA SER A 211 -10.49 23.20 -12.11
C SER A 211 -10.20 22.58 -13.47
N PHE A 212 -11.18 22.65 -14.36
CA PHE A 212 -11.01 22.29 -15.76
C PHE A 212 -12.08 22.96 -16.63
N GLU A 213 -11.80 23.08 -17.92
CA GLU A 213 -12.74 23.62 -18.90
C GLU A 213 -13.50 22.51 -19.63
N TYR A 214 -14.80 22.71 -19.82
CA TYR A 214 -15.66 21.84 -20.62
C TYR A 214 -16.69 22.66 -21.39
N ASN A 215 -16.65 22.62 -22.72
CA ASN A 215 -17.50 23.41 -23.62
C ASN A 215 -17.53 24.90 -23.22
N GLU A 216 -16.35 25.54 -23.14
CA GLU A 216 -16.19 26.97 -22.82
C GLU A 216 -16.66 27.37 -21.40
N ASN A 217 -17.01 26.41 -20.55
CA ASN A 217 -17.36 26.64 -19.16
C ASN A 217 -16.24 26.15 -18.26
N GLU A 218 -15.79 27.00 -17.34
CA GLU A 218 -14.85 26.64 -16.30
C GLU A 218 -15.60 26.00 -15.11
N TYR A 219 -15.12 24.83 -14.67
CA TYR A 219 -15.67 24.12 -13.51
C TYR A 219 -14.64 24.13 -12.39
N HIS A 220 -15.10 24.42 -11.17
CA HIS A 220 -14.28 24.46 -9.96
C HIS A 220 -14.80 23.46 -8.93
N PHE A 221 -13.89 22.69 -8.33
CA PHE A 221 -14.18 21.69 -7.32
C PHE A 221 -13.29 21.88 -6.11
N LYS A 222 -13.88 21.77 -4.92
CA LYS A 222 -13.15 21.72 -3.66
C LYS A 222 -13.19 20.29 -3.14
N VAL A 223 -12.07 19.60 -3.28
CA VAL A 223 -11.96 18.17 -2.93
C VAL A 223 -11.15 18.04 -1.65
N LYS A 224 -11.64 17.25 -0.71
CA LYS A 224 -10.89 16.89 0.49
C LYS A 224 -9.94 15.73 0.16
N LEU A 225 -8.67 15.86 0.48
CA LEU A 225 -7.64 14.83 0.26
C LEU A 225 -6.80 14.63 1.53
N ASN A 226 -6.32 13.41 1.76
CA ASN A 226 -5.48 13.10 2.91
C ASN A 226 -4.06 12.67 2.49
N ASN A 227 -3.05 13.44 2.91
CA ASN A 227 -1.65 13.18 2.56
C ASN A 227 -1.12 11.85 3.15
N GLN A 228 -1.76 11.28 4.17
CA GLN A 228 -1.39 9.97 4.71
C GLN A 228 -1.49 8.86 3.65
N ILE A 229 -2.35 9.02 2.63
CA ILE A 229 -2.42 8.11 1.48
C ILE A 229 -1.06 8.02 0.77
N GLN A 230 -0.36 9.13 0.56
CA GLN A 230 0.97 9.07 -0.07
C GLN A 230 1.94 8.22 0.75
N SER A 231 1.92 8.36 2.08
CA SER A 231 2.78 7.58 2.98
C SER A 231 2.40 6.10 3.05
N LEU A 232 1.10 5.77 2.97
CA LEU A 232 0.62 4.38 2.97
C LEU A 232 1.02 3.64 1.69
N PHE A 233 1.11 4.35 0.57
CA PHE A 233 1.37 3.77 -0.75
C PHE A 233 2.78 4.02 -1.28
N ILE A 234 3.66 4.67 -0.52
CA ILE A 234 5.00 5.09 -0.99
C ILE A 234 5.83 3.92 -1.55
N ASN A 235 5.66 2.71 -0.98
CA ASN A 235 6.35 1.49 -1.39
C ASN A 235 5.38 0.39 -1.87
N TYR A 236 4.14 0.76 -2.22
CA TYR A 236 3.19 -0.20 -2.79
C TYR A 236 3.67 -0.59 -4.20
N PRO A 237 3.81 -1.89 -4.51
CA PRO A 237 4.44 -2.31 -5.76
C PRO A 237 3.49 -2.19 -6.96
N VAL A 238 4.05 -2.37 -8.16
CA VAL A 238 3.25 -2.56 -9.37
C VAL A 238 2.61 -3.94 -9.32
N VAL A 239 1.28 -3.93 -9.31
CA VAL A 239 0.40 -5.10 -9.26
C VAL A 239 -0.48 -5.18 -10.51
N ASP A 240 -1.22 -6.28 -10.65
CA ASP A 240 -2.24 -6.44 -11.69
C ASP A 240 -3.22 -5.25 -11.74
N TYR A 241 -3.64 -4.87 -12.96
CA TYR A 241 -4.59 -3.76 -13.17
C TYR A 241 -5.85 -3.90 -12.32
N ALA A 242 -6.37 -5.12 -12.17
CA ALA A 242 -7.55 -5.39 -11.36
C ALA A 242 -7.40 -4.96 -9.89
N LEU A 243 -6.20 -5.01 -9.32
CA LEU A 243 -5.97 -4.66 -7.92
C LEU A 243 -5.93 -3.14 -7.74
N TYR A 244 -5.03 -2.44 -8.45
CA TYR A 244 -4.84 -1.00 -8.20
C TYR A 244 -6.00 -0.13 -8.71
N LEU A 245 -6.64 -0.49 -9.84
CA LEU A 245 -7.80 0.24 -10.35
C LEU A 245 -9.00 0.21 -9.39
N ASN A 246 -9.09 -0.84 -8.57
CA ASN A 246 -10.19 -1.01 -7.63
C ASN A 246 -9.88 -0.51 -6.21
N ILE A 247 -8.72 0.12 -5.99
CA ILE A 247 -8.46 0.83 -4.73
C ILE A 247 -9.51 1.96 -4.60
N PRO A 248 -10.30 1.98 -3.52
CA PRO A 248 -11.37 2.97 -3.36
C PRO A 248 -10.80 4.34 -3.00
N LEU A 249 -11.65 5.37 -3.09
CA LEU A 249 -11.38 6.66 -2.46
C LEU A 249 -11.67 6.59 -0.96
N SER A 250 -10.94 7.36 -0.16
CA SER A 250 -11.20 7.55 1.25
C SER A 250 -12.53 8.29 1.46
N ARG A 251 -13.14 8.14 2.63
CA ARG A 251 -14.52 8.60 2.89
C ARG A 251 -14.74 10.09 2.58
N ASP A 252 -13.88 10.97 3.08
CA ASP A 252 -14.04 12.41 2.89
C ASP A 252 -13.68 12.85 1.45
N THR A 253 -12.77 12.14 0.78
CA THR A 253 -12.50 12.34 -0.65
C THR A 253 -13.69 11.93 -1.50
N TYR A 254 -14.25 10.75 -1.26
CA TYR A 254 -15.45 10.28 -1.94
C TYR A 254 -16.61 11.26 -1.79
N THR A 255 -16.92 11.65 -0.55
CA THR A 255 -18.07 12.51 -0.24
C THR A 255 -17.91 13.95 -0.73
N SER A 256 -16.67 14.44 -0.87
CA SER A 256 -16.41 15.77 -1.44
C SER A 256 -16.34 15.79 -2.97
N LEU A 257 -15.96 14.69 -3.63
CA LEU A 257 -15.79 14.64 -5.08
C LEU A 257 -16.98 14.05 -5.84
N ILE A 258 -17.36 12.80 -5.52
CA ILE A 258 -18.29 12.01 -6.34
C ILE A 258 -19.68 12.67 -6.42
N PRO A 259 -20.30 13.17 -5.32
CA PRO A 259 -21.57 13.87 -5.40
C PRO A 259 -21.54 15.14 -6.27
N LEU A 260 -20.43 15.89 -6.25
CA LEU A 260 -20.27 17.11 -7.07
C LEU A 260 -20.23 16.75 -8.56
N LEU A 261 -19.40 15.77 -8.94
CA LEU A 261 -19.35 15.29 -10.32
C LEU A 261 -20.69 14.71 -10.78
N LYS A 262 -21.36 13.91 -9.94
CA LYS A 262 -22.72 13.40 -10.21
C LYS A 262 -23.71 14.53 -10.48
N LYS A 263 -23.64 15.63 -9.72
CA LYS A 263 -24.48 16.81 -9.92
C LYS A 263 -24.19 17.48 -11.26
N SER A 264 -22.92 17.67 -11.62
CA SER A 264 -22.52 18.28 -12.90
C SER A 264 -23.03 17.50 -14.10
N VAL A 265 -22.97 16.16 -14.05
CA VAL A 265 -23.36 15.31 -15.20
C VAL A 265 -24.82 14.86 -15.19
N LYS A 266 -25.61 15.18 -14.15
CA LYS A 266 -26.98 14.66 -13.93
C LYS A 266 -27.92 14.85 -15.12
N ARG A 267 -27.79 15.95 -15.85
CA ARG A 267 -28.65 16.29 -17.02
C ARG A 267 -28.01 15.94 -18.36
N MET A 268 -26.81 15.37 -18.35
CA MET A 268 -26.10 14.99 -19.56
C MET A 268 -26.56 13.62 -20.05
N ARG A 269 -26.58 13.43 -21.37
CA ARG A 269 -26.63 12.08 -21.95
C ARG A 269 -25.39 11.31 -21.50
N VAL A 270 -25.52 10.00 -21.28
CA VAL A 270 -24.43 9.14 -20.77
C VAL A 270 -23.10 9.36 -21.51
N LYS A 271 -23.10 9.41 -22.85
CA LYS A 271 -21.90 9.71 -23.64
C LYS A 271 -21.25 11.04 -23.26
N ASN A 272 -22.03 12.11 -23.13
CA ASN A 272 -21.52 13.44 -22.80
C ASN A 272 -21.03 13.50 -21.35
N GLY A 273 -21.68 12.78 -20.45
CA GLY A 273 -21.22 12.67 -19.07
C GLY A 273 -19.93 11.87 -18.93
N VAL A 274 -19.76 10.77 -19.68
CA VAL A 274 -18.49 10.05 -19.73
C VAL A 274 -17.40 10.91 -20.38
N ASP A 275 -17.72 11.65 -21.44
CA ASP A 275 -16.81 12.62 -22.06
C ASP A 275 -16.40 13.75 -21.08
N TYR A 276 -17.34 14.23 -20.27
CA TYR A 276 -17.08 15.19 -19.19
C TYR A 276 -16.10 14.64 -18.16
N LEU A 277 -16.31 13.41 -17.68
CA LEU A 277 -15.40 12.75 -16.73
C LEU A 277 -14.02 12.50 -17.36
N MET A 278 -13.97 12.13 -18.65
CA MET A 278 -12.73 11.92 -19.40
C MET A 278 -11.92 13.22 -19.46
N ARG A 279 -12.57 14.34 -19.77
CA ARG A 279 -11.91 15.66 -19.81
C ARG A 279 -11.54 16.19 -18.43
N PHE A 280 -12.35 15.93 -17.41
CA PHE A 280 -11.96 16.20 -16.01
C PHE A 280 -10.65 15.49 -15.67
N THR A 281 -10.56 14.19 -15.94
CA THR A 281 -9.34 13.41 -15.70
C THR A 281 -8.16 13.86 -16.55
N ARG A 282 -8.40 14.29 -17.79
CA ARG A 282 -7.35 14.74 -18.71
C ARG A 282 -6.78 16.12 -18.38
N TYR A 283 -7.63 17.05 -17.93
CA TYR A 283 -7.28 18.48 -17.86
C TYR A 283 -7.22 19.06 -16.45
N ALA A 284 -7.70 18.37 -15.42
CA ALA A 284 -7.61 18.86 -14.04
C ALA A 284 -6.22 18.65 -13.39
N PHE A 285 -5.28 18.00 -14.08
CA PHE A 285 -3.94 17.65 -13.60
C PHE A 285 -2.89 17.90 -14.69
N LEU A 286 -1.63 18.18 -14.34
CA LEU A 286 -0.54 18.22 -15.32
C LEU A 286 -0.17 16.79 -15.76
N PHE A 287 0.27 16.62 -17.01
CA PHE A 287 0.75 15.33 -17.53
C PHE A 287 2.28 15.26 -17.47
N GLU A 288 2.83 14.19 -16.90
CA GLU A 288 4.27 13.93 -16.87
C GLU A 288 4.54 12.42 -16.78
N PRO A 289 5.44 11.84 -17.61
CA PRO A 289 5.75 10.41 -17.55
C PRO A 289 6.46 9.99 -16.27
N ASP A 290 6.10 8.82 -15.73
CA ASP A 290 6.65 8.24 -14.50
C ASP A 290 8.17 8.07 -14.49
N THR A 291 8.76 7.69 -15.63
CA THR A 291 10.22 7.47 -15.76
C THR A 291 11.02 8.73 -15.46
N ASP A 292 10.42 9.89 -15.71
CA ASP A 292 11.07 11.19 -15.54
C ASP A 292 10.96 11.68 -14.09
N LEU A 293 9.98 11.17 -13.32
CA LEU A 293 9.69 11.57 -11.93
C LEU A 293 10.16 10.59 -10.86
N TYR A 294 10.04 9.28 -11.09
CA TYR A 294 10.26 8.24 -10.07
C TYR A 294 11.40 7.26 -10.37
N GLY A 295 12.04 7.37 -11.55
CA GLY A 295 13.13 6.47 -11.94
C GLY A 295 12.71 5.02 -12.23
N GLY A 296 11.40 4.76 -12.33
CA GLY A 296 10.77 3.47 -12.62
C GLY A 296 9.25 3.58 -12.71
N GLU A 297 8.56 2.51 -13.13
CA GLU A 297 7.09 2.47 -13.24
C GLU A 297 6.42 2.50 -11.85
N LYS A 298 5.49 3.45 -11.64
CA LYS A 298 4.75 3.62 -10.39
C LYS A 298 3.29 3.99 -10.65
N ARG A 299 2.44 2.98 -10.66
CA ARG A 299 0.98 3.15 -10.83
C ARG A 299 0.33 3.73 -9.57
N LEU A 300 -0.27 4.92 -9.69
CA LEU A 300 -1.01 5.57 -8.62
C LEU A 300 -2.45 5.06 -8.53
N SER A 301 -2.95 4.94 -7.30
CA SER A 301 -4.38 4.78 -7.04
C SER A 301 -5.18 6.04 -7.41
N PRO A 302 -6.51 5.96 -7.59
CA PRO A 302 -7.32 7.13 -7.94
C PRO A 302 -7.15 8.32 -6.98
N GLU A 303 -7.03 8.10 -5.67
CA GLU A 303 -6.81 9.19 -4.71
C GLU A 303 -5.38 9.73 -4.75
N GLN A 304 -4.38 8.88 -5.02
CA GLN A 304 -3.02 9.37 -5.25
C GLN A 304 -2.97 10.28 -6.49
N THR A 305 -3.62 9.91 -7.59
CA THR A 305 -3.73 10.76 -8.78
C THR A 305 -4.33 12.13 -8.48
N LEU A 306 -5.30 12.21 -7.54
CA LEU A 306 -5.85 13.50 -7.09
C LEU A 306 -4.86 14.29 -6.21
N LEU A 307 -4.05 13.59 -5.40
CA LEU A 307 -3.09 14.19 -4.47
C LEU A 307 -1.88 14.80 -5.20
N TYR A 308 -1.31 14.09 -6.17
CA TYR A 308 -0.18 14.59 -6.95
C TYR A 308 -0.64 15.64 -7.98
N ASP A 309 0.29 16.51 -8.39
CA ASP A 309 0.01 17.55 -9.40
C ASP A 309 0.29 17.06 -10.82
N GLN A 310 1.05 15.96 -10.94
CA GLN A 310 1.44 15.28 -12.16
C GLN A 310 0.88 13.85 -12.16
N SER A 311 0.56 13.33 -13.35
CA SER A 311 0.05 11.96 -13.57
C SER A 311 0.39 11.48 -14.98
N ASP A 312 0.58 10.18 -15.13
CA ASP A 312 0.82 9.52 -16.42
C ASP A 312 -0.45 8.87 -17.00
N CYS A 313 -0.31 7.96 -17.98
CA CYS A 313 -1.47 7.31 -18.59
C CYS A 313 -2.15 6.26 -17.68
N GLU A 314 -1.39 5.49 -16.90
CA GLU A 314 -1.90 4.48 -15.99
C GLU A 314 -2.71 5.11 -14.86
N ASP A 315 -2.23 6.23 -14.33
CA ASP A 315 -2.87 7.00 -13.27
C ASP A 315 -4.21 7.60 -13.72
N ARG A 316 -4.20 8.20 -14.92
CA ARG A 316 -5.40 8.81 -15.52
C ARG A 316 -6.43 7.75 -15.88
N VAL A 317 -6.00 6.57 -16.33
CA VAL A 317 -6.90 5.43 -16.52
C VAL A 317 -7.51 4.98 -15.19
N ALA A 318 -6.75 4.96 -14.09
CA ALA A 318 -7.28 4.61 -12.77
C ALA A 318 -8.31 5.59 -12.25
N LEU A 319 -8.02 6.90 -12.32
CA LEU A 319 -8.97 7.92 -11.91
C LEU A 319 -10.22 7.90 -12.79
N PHE A 320 -10.08 7.84 -14.12
CA PHE A 320 -11.24 7.79 -15.02
C PHE A 320 -12.09 6.53 -14.80
N TYR A 321 -11.45 5.36 -14.63
CA TYR A 321 -12.13 4.11 -14.28
C TYR A 321 -12.96 4.26 -13.00
N CYS A 322 -12.36 4.81 -11.93
CA CYS A 322 -13.03 5.06 -10.66
C CYS A 322 -14.27 5.94 -10.86
N LEU A 323 -14.13 7.06 -11.58
CA LEU A 323 -15.23 8.00 -11.80
C LEU A 323 -16.38 7.38 -12.60
N VAL A 324 -16.08 6.69 -13.71
CA VAL A 324 -17.13 6.05 -14.53
C VAL A 324 -17.82 4.93 -13.74
N LYS A 325 -17.07 4.12 -12.99
CA LYS A 325 -17.61 3.08 -12.11
C LYS A 325 -18.56 3.66 -11.06
N GLU A 326 -18.15 4.71 -10.35
CA GLU A 326 -18.93 5.30 -9.26
C GLU A 326 -20.15 6.10 -9.72
N ILE A 327 -20.10 6.68 -10.93
CA ILE A 327 -21.13 7.59 -11.44
C ILE A 327 -22.11 6.90 -12.37
N TYR A 328 -21.61 6.12 -13.33
CA TYR A 328 -22.42 5.49 -14.36
C TYR A 328 -22.47 3.97 -14.25
N ASN A 329 -21.49 3.36 -13.58
CA ASN A 329 -21.38 1.92 -13.39
C ASN A 329 -21.48 1.15 -14.72
N LEU A 330 -20.69 1.58 -15.72
CA LEU A 330 -20.68 1.01 -17.07
C LEU A 330 -19.61 -0.07 -17.22
N PRO A 331 -19.81 -1.08 -18.09
CA PRO A 331 -18.75 -2.02 -18.43
C PRO A 331 -17.57 -1.31 -19.11
N MET A 332 -16.36 -1.71 -18.72
CA MET A 332 -15.12 -1.11 -19.21
C MET A 332 -14.07 -2.17 -19.47
N ILE A 333 -13.17 -1.90 -20.41
CA ILE A 333 -11.95 -2.70 -20.64
C ILE A 333 -10.74 -1.78 -20.65
N VAL A 334 -9.66 -2.23 -20.01
CA VAL A 334 -8.36 -1.55 -20.03
C VAL A 334 -7.50 -2.18 -21.10
N LEU A 335 -6.91 -1.32 -21.93
CA LEU A 335 -6.12 -1.68 -23.10
C LEU A 335 -4.68 -1.25 -22.84
N ALA A 336 -3.76 -2.21 -22.80
CA ALA A 336 -2.34 -1.94 -22.72
C ALA A 336 -1.72 -2.06 -24.12
N TYR A 337 -1.13 -0.97 -24.59
CA TYR A 337 -0.22 -0.92 -25.72
C TYR A 337 1.22 -0.92 -25.20
N PRO A 338 2.24 -1.24 -26.03
CA PRO A 338 3.62 -1.33 -25.58
C PRO A 338 4.21 -0.10 -24.87
N LYS A 339 3.64 1.09 -25.09
CA LYS A 339 4.09 2.37 -24.49
C LYS A 339 2.93 3.27 -24.06
N HIS A 340 1.72 2.72 -23.93
CA HIS A 340 0.53 3.52 -23.60
C HIS A 340 -0.56 2.65 -23.00
N VAL A 341 -1.26 3.17 -22.00
CA VAL A 341 -2.46 2.53 -21.45
C VAL A 341 -3.66 3.43 -21.68
N THR A 342 -4.76 2.83 -22.09
CA THR A 342 -6.03 3.52 -22.28
C THR A 342 -7.20 2.64 -21.88
N ILE A 343 -8.41 3.15 -21.98
CA ILE A 343 -9.62 2.49 -21.50
C ILE A 343 -10.76 2.67 -22.49
N ALA A 344 -11.61 1.66 -22.61
CA ALA A 344 -12.79 1.69 -23.47
C ALA A 344 -14.04 1.38 -22.66
N VAL A 345 -15.13 2.11 -22.94
CA VAL A 345 -16.41 2.02 -22.22
C VAL A 345 -17.47 1.42 -23.13
N GLN A 346 -18.28 0.51 -22.61
CA GLN A 346 -19.44 -0.03 -23.31
C GLN A 346 -20.63 0.92 -23.17
N PHE A 347 -21.05 1.49 -24.30
CA PHE A 347 -22.28 2.26 -24.41
C PHE A 347 -23.38 1.44 -25.09
N ASN A 348 -24.64 1.88 -24.99
CA ASN A 348 -25.75 1.28 -25.73
C ASN A 348 -25.51 1.26 -27.25
N LYS A 349 -24.86 2.29 -27.77
CA LYS A 349 -24.38 2.36 -29.16
C LYS A 349 -22.91 2.77 -29.16
N PRO A 350 -22.02 2.06 -29.88
CA PRO A 350 -20.63 2.44 -29.96
C PRO A 350 -20.45 3.75 -30.74
N TYR A 351 -19.51 4.55 -30.28
CA TYR A 351 -18.98 5.75 -30.92
C TYR A 351 -17.57 5.46 -31.46
N GLY A 352 -17.26 5.96 -32.66
CA GLY A 352 -16.00 5.68 -33.34
C GLY A 352 -15.85 4.23 -33.80
N LYS A 353 -14.60 3.79 -34.03
CA LYS A 353 -14.31 2.39 -34.34
C LYS A 353 -14.25 1.59 -33.02
N PRO A 354 -15.18 0.66 -32.77
CA PRO A 354 -15.23 -0.04 -31.50
C PRO A 354 -14.11 -1.07 -31.37
N ILE A 355 -13.69 -1.31 -30.13
CA ILE A 355 -12.96 -2.50 -29.73
C ILE A 355 -13.99 -3.61 -29.47
N VAL A 356 -13.81 -4.76 -30.12
CA VAL A 356 -14.68 -5.92 -29.93
C VAL A 356 -13.98 -6.90 -29.00
N TYR A 357 -14.59 -7.17 -27.85
CA TYR A 357 -14.05 -8.12 -26.87
C TYR A 357 -15.18 -8.96 -26.28
N ASN A 358 -15.06 -10.28 -26.33
CA ASN A 358 -16.08 -11.24 -25.90
C ASN A 358 -17.49 -10.92 -26.45
N GLY A 359 -17.57 -10.56 -27.73
CA GLY A 359 -18.83 -10.20 -28.41
C GLY A 359 -19.39 -8.80 -28.09
N ASN A 360 -18.85 -8.12 -27.09
CA ASN A 360 -19.25 -6.76 -26.71
C ASN A 360 -18.44 -5.70 -27.47
N LYS A 361 -19.06 -4.54 -27.71
CA LYS A 361 -18.45 -3.39 -28.43
C LYS A 361 -18.18 -2.25 -27.46
N TYR A 362 -16.91 -1.84 -27.37
CA TYR A 362 -16.45 -0.78 -26.48
C TYR A 362 -15.92 0.40 -27.29
N SER A 363 -16.20 1.63 -26.83
CA SER A 363 -15.65 2.85 -27.42
C SER A 363 -14.47 3.36 -26.61
N ILE A 364 -13.35 3.62 -27.27
CA ILE A 364 -12.16 4.22 -26.64
C ILE A 364 -12.55 5.54 -25.95
N CYS A 365 -12.10 5.70 -24.71
CA CYS A 365 -12.23 6.92 -23.93
C CYS A 365 -10.84 7.23 -23.39
N GLU A 366 -10.08 8.03 -24.14
CA GLU A 366 -8.65 8.27 -23.93
C GLU A 366 -8.42 9.41 -22.91
N PRO A 367 -8.06 9.15 -21.65
CA PRO A 367 -8.02 10.19 -20.62
C PRO A 367 -6.67 10.91 -20.52
N SER A 368 -5.66 10.54 -21.33
CA SER A 368 -4.26 10.90 -21.05
C SER A 368 -3.70 12.08 -21.84
N PRO A 369 -3.68 12.10 -23.19
CA PRO A 369 -2.97 13.12 -23.95
C PRO A 369 -3.61 14.49 -23.77
N GLN A 370 -2.84 15.50 -23.35
CA GLN A 370 -3.31 16.88 -23.22
C GLN A 370 -3.14 17.69 -24.52
N LYS A 371 -2.16 17.32 -25.35
CA LYS A 371 -1.86 18.00 -26.62
C LYS A 371 -2.91 17.76 -27.70
N GLU A 372 -3.69 16.69 -27.58
CA GLU A 372 -4.75 16.32 -28.52
C GLU A 372 -6.08 16.26 -27.79
N ASP A 373 -7.07 17.05 -28.24
CA ASP A 373 -8.42 16.96 -27.71
C ASP A 373 -9.21 15.82 -28.39
N LEU A 374 -9.03 14.60 -27.87
CA LEU A 374 -9.71 13.42 -28.36
C LEU A 374 -11.13 13.28 -27.77
N LEU A 375 -12.10 13.04 -28.64
CA LEU A 375 -13.49 12.75 -28.28
C LEU A 375 -13.68 11.27 -27.95
N VAL A 376 -14.76 10.93 -27.23
CA VAL A 376 -15.20 9.53 -27.06
C VAL A 376 -15.30 8.82 -28.41
N GLY A 377 -14.62 7.69 -28.53
CA GLY A 377 -14.50 6.87 -29.73
C GLY A 377 -13.29 7.18 -30.62
N GLN A 378 -12.49 8.20 -30.27
CA GLN A 378 -11.23 8.51 -30.95
C GLN A 378 -10.05 7.87 -30.22
N LEU A 379 -9.06 7.45 -31.01
CA LEU A 379 -7.82 6.86 -30.56
C LEU A 379 -6.67 7.70 -31.12
N LEU A 380 -5.59 7.82 -30.36
CA LEU A 380 -4.34 8.42 -30.82
C LEU A 380 -3.94 7.84 -32.19
N PRO A 381 -3.61 8.68 -33.19
CA PRO A 381 -3.29 8.23 -34.54
C PRO A 381 -2.21 7.13 -34.60
N GLU A 382 -1.18 7.25 -33.77
CA GLU A 382 -0.04 6.34 -33.64
C GLU A 382 -0.44 4.94 -33.15
N LEU A 383 -1.54 4.81 -32.40
CA LEU A 383 -1.98 3.53 -31.83
C LEU A 383 -2.85 2.70 -32.79
N LYS A 384 -3.29 3.27 -33.93
CA LYS A 384 -4.27 2.62 -34.85
C LYS A 384 -3.82 1.28 -35.41
N LYS A 385 -2.51 1.04 -35.50
CA LYS A 385 -1.89 -0.19 -36.04
C LYS A 385 -1.01 -0.90 -35.02
N VAL A 386 -1.03 -0.46 -33.77
CA VAL A 386 -0.24 -1.05 -32.69
C VAL A 386 -1.09 -2.12 -32.03
N PRO A 387 -0.56 -3.34 -31.80
CA PRO A 387 -1.27 -4.36 -31.04
C PRO A 387 -1.48 -3.90 -29.60
N TYR A 388 -2.58 -4.34 -29.01
CA TYR A 388 -2.90 -4.13 -27.60
C TYR A 388 -3.33 -5.43 -26.95
N GLU A 389 -3.23 -5.47 -25.63
CA GLU A 389 -3.77 -6.52 -24.78
C GLU A 389 -4.91 -5.97 -23.92
N VAL A 390 -5.96 -6.78 -23.72
CA VAL A 390 -7.03 -6.45 -22.78
C VAL A 390 -6.60 -6.94 -21.39
N MET A 391 -6.07 -6.02 -20.58
CA MET A 391 -5.46 -6.34 -19.29
C MET A 391 -6.46 -6.44 -18.14
N TYR A 392 -7.62 -5.80 -18.27
CA TYR A 392 -8.68 -5.86 -17.27
C TYR A 392 -10.05 -5.62 -17.88
N VAL A 393 -11.05 -6.30 -17.35
CA VAL A 393 -12.44 -6.23 -17.78
C VAL A 393 -13.30 -5.98 -16.54
N TYR A 394 -13.97 -4.83 -16.53
CA TYR A 394 -14.95 -4.52 -15.51
C TYR A 394 -16.35 -4.78 -16.05
N THR A 395 -17.06 -5.68 -15.38
CA THR A 395 -18.49 -5.91 -15.60
C THR A 395 -19.24 -5.50 -14.33
N PRO A 396 -20.16 -4.52 -14.42
CA PRO A 396 -21.01 -4.14 -13.30
C PRO A 396 -21.74 -5.34 -12.73
N GLN A 397 -21.70 -5.53 -11.40
CA GLN A 397 -22.54 -6.52 -10.76
C GLN A 397 -24.00 -6.10 -10.90
N LYS A 398 -24.89 -7.05 -11.25
CA LYS A 398 -26.34 -6.81 -11.21
C LYS A 398 -26.71 -6.47 -9.76
N LYS A 399 -27.27 -5.28 -9.56
CA LYS A 399 -27.83 -4.88 -8.26
C LYS A 399 -29.04 -5.72 -7.90
#